data_AF-A0A5J4T7A6-F1
#
_entry.id   AF-A0A5J4T7A6-F1
#
_cell.length_a   1.000
_cell.length_b   1.000
_cell.length_c   1.000
_cell.angle_alpha   90.00
_cell.angle_beta   90.00
_cell.angle_gamma   90.00
#
_symmetry.space_group_name_H-M   'P 1'
#
loop_
_entity.id
_entity.type
_entity.pdbx_description
1 polymer ?
#
loop_
_entity_poly.entity_id
_entity_poly.type
_entity_poly.pdbx_seq_one_letter_code
_entity_poly.pdbx_strand_id
1 'polypeptide(L)' 'DQKMRIDIIGYLKILTKDADEKIRNNAEWALKRLAQCSGNRNEIEKGGYVIMYDKKGD' A
#
# COMPACT_ATOMS: atom_id res chain seq x y z
N ASP A 1 -3.14 15.30 -6.07
CA ASP A 1 -3.14 15.90 -4.73
C ASP A 1 -2.30 15.04 -3.78
N GLN A 2 -1.37 15.63 -3.03
CA GLN A 2 -0.50 14.89 -2.10
C GLN A 2 -1.25 14.40 -0.85
N LYS A 3 -2.21 15.17 -0.35
CA LYS A 3 -2.97 14.82 0.86
C LYS A 3 -3.84 13.59 0.60
N MET A 4 -4.56 13.58 -0.52
CA MET A 4 -5.40 12.45 -0.93
C MET A 4 -4.59 11.14 -1.03
N ARG A 5 -3.37 11.19 -1.57
CA ARG A 5 -2.48 10.02 -1.65
C ARG A 5 -2.12 9.49 -0.25
N ILE A 6 -1.74 10.38 0.66
CA ILE A 6 -1.38 10.03 2.04
C ILE A 6 -2.57 9.39 2.75
N ASP A 7 -3.75 10.00 2.63
CA ASP A 7 -4.97 9.52 3.30
C ASP A 7 -5.39 8.13 2.78
N ILE A 8 -5.36 7.92 1.47
CA ILE A 8 -5.69 6.61 0.85
C ILE A 8 -4.68 5.53 1.29
N ILE A 9 -3.38 5.83 1.24
CA ILE A 9 -2.33 4.87 1.64
C ILE A 9 -2.44 4.55 3.13
N GLY A 10 -2.69 5.55 3.97
CA GLY A 10 -2.90 5.38 5.40
C GLY A 10 -4.10 4.49 5.70
N TYR A 11 -5.23 4.73 5.04
CA TYR A 11 -6.44 3.92 5.20
C TYR A 11 -6.21 2.45 4.76
N LEU A 12 -5.57 2.24 3.62
CA LEU A 12 -5.24 0.89 3.15
C LEU A 12 -4.31 0.14 4.12
N LYS A 13 -3.32 0.81 4.73
CA LYS A 13 -2.45 0.21 5.76
C LYS A 13 -3.21 -0.19 7.02
N ILE A 14 -4.32 0.47 7.36
CA ILE A 14 -5.16 0.07 8.49
C ILE A 14 -5.95 -1.18 8.10
N LEU A 15 -6.51 -1.23 6.89
CA LEU A 15 -7.30 -2.35 6.40
C LEU A 15 -6.51 -3.66 6.25
N THR A 16 -5.18 -3.63 6.15
CA THR A 16 -4.38 -4.86 6.19
C THR A 16 -4.42 -5.58 7.55
N LYS A 17 -4.98 -4.94 8.59
CA LYS A 17 -5.21 -5.52 9.92
C LYS A 17 -6.68 -5.81 10.22
N ASP A 18 -7.56 -5.68 9.22
CA ASP A 18 -9.00 -5.94 9.38
C ASP A 18 -9.25 -7.40 9.80
N ALA A 19 -10.35 -7.66 10.52
CA ALA A 19 -10.72 -9.02 10.92
C ALA A 19 -11.16 -9.86 9.71
N ASP A 20 -11.76 -9.23 8.70
CA ASP A 20 -12.19 -9.87 7.47
C ASP A 20 -10.99 -10.11 6.54
N GLU A 21 -10.75 -11.38 6.22
CA GLU A 21 -9.64 -11.80 5.35
C GLU A 21 -9.72 -11.20 3.95
N LYS A 22 -10.92 -11.09 3.38
CA LYS A 22 -11.13 -10.51 2.06
C LYS A 22 -10.76 -9.03 2.06
N ILE A 23 -11.09 -8.31 3.15
CA ILE A 23 -10.70 -6.91 3.31
C ILE A 23 -9.18 -6.77 3.39
N ARG A 24 -8.51 -7.58 4.21
CA ARG A 24 -7.04 -7.57 4.31
C ARG A 24 -6.36 -7.84 2.97
N ASN A 25 -6.77 -8.91 2.29
CA ASN A 25 -6.18 -9.32 1.01
C ASN A 25 -6.38 -8.26 -0.07
N ASN A 26 -7.56 -7.64 -0.12
CA ASN A 26 -7.83 -6.55 -1.07
C ASN A 26 -6.98 -5.30 -0.77
N ALA A 27 -6.80 -4.97 0.51
CA ALA A 27 -5.98 -3.84 0.92
C ALA A 27 -4.50 -4.06 0.56
N GLU A 28 -3.96 -5.25 0.83
CA GLU A 28 -2.60 -5.62 0.42
C GLU A 28 -2.42 -5.57 -1.10
N TRP A 29 -3.38 -6.10 -1.86
CA TRP A 29 -3.35 -6.07 -3.31
C TRP A 29 -3.35 -4.64 -3.85
N ALA A 30 -4.21 -3.77 -3.30
CA ALA A 30 -4.26 -2.35 -3.67
C ALA A 30 -2.93 -1.64 -3.38
N LEU A 31 -2.33 -1.89 -2.20
CA LEU A 31 -1.02 -1.32 -1.85
C LEU A 31 0.07 -1.80 -2.83
N LYS A 32 0.09 -3.10 -3.20
CA LYS A 32 1.06 -3.65 -4.17
C LYS A 32 0.92 -2.96 -5.53
N ARG A 33 -0.32 -2.74 -5.98
CA ARG A 33 -0.59 -2.03 -7.23
C ARG A 33 -0.12 -0.58 -7.18
N LEU A 34 -0.38 0.12 -6.08
CA LEU A 34 0.05 1.51 -5.87
C LEU A 34 1.57 1.64 -5.82
N ALA A 35 2.28 0.68 -5.20
CA ALA A 35 3.73 0.64 -5.07
C ALA A 35 4.50 0.50 -6.40
N GLN A 36 3.82 0.24 -7.52
CA GLN A 36 4.44 0.29 -8.85
C GLN A 36 4.88 1.71 -9.22
N CYS A 37 4.25 2.75 -8.66
CA CYS A 37 4.68 4.14 -8.82
C CYS A 37 5.65 4.54 -7.69
N SER A 38 6.82 5.10 -8.04
CA SER A 38 7.86 5.48 -7.08
C SER A 38 7.37 6.45 -6.00
N GLY A 39 6.55 7.45 -6.37
CA GLY A 39 6.00 8.41 -5.41
C GLY A 39 5.05 7.77 -4.39
N ASN A 40 4.28 6.76 -4.81
CA ASN A 40 3.40 6.00 -3.91
C ASN A 40 4.21 5.01 -3.07
N ARG A 41 5.21 4.35 -3.65
CA ARG A 41 6.09 3.42 -2.94
C ARG A 41 6.81 4.10 -1.79
N ASN A 42 7.40 5.26 -2.04
CA ASN A 42 8.09 6.04 -1.00
C ASN A 42 7.14 6.37 0.16
N GLU A 43 5.86 6.66 -0.13
CA GLU A 43 4.86 6.92 0.90
C GLU A 43 4.42 5.64 1.64
N ILE A 44 4.32 4.51 0.92
CA ILE A 44 4.01 3.21 1.51
C ILE A 44 5.14 2.78 2.44
N GLU A 45 6.41 2.89 2.04
CA GLU A 45 7.56 2.39 2.81
C GLU A 45 7.94 3.27 4.01
N LYS A 46 7.39 4.49 4.11
CA LYS A 46 7.55 5.34 5.30
C LYS A 46 7.14 4.61 6.58
N GLY A 47 7.94 4.82 7.62
CA GLY A 47 7.73 4.16 8.92
C GLY A 47 8.11 2.68 8.92
N GLY A 48 8.88 2.21 7.95
CA GLY A 48 9.39 0.83 7.90
C GLY A 48 8.36 -0.20 7.43
N TYR A 49 7.30 0.23 6.77
CA TYR A 49 6.28 -0.67 6.25
C TYR A 49 6.82 -1.39 5.00
N VAL A 50 7.13 -2.68 5.14
CA VAL A 50 7.66 -3.49 4.03
C VAL A 50 6.50 -4.02 3.20
N ILE A 51 6.50 -3.70 1.91
CA ILE A 51 5.58 -4.29 0.94
C ILE A 51 6.34 -5.19 -0.03
N MET A 52 6.02 -6.47 -0.02
CA MET A 52 6.52 -7.40 -1.04
C MET A 52 5.65 -7.24 -2.28
N TYR A 53 6.19 -6.59 -3.30
CA TYR A 53 5.61 -6.55 -4.64
C TYR A 53 6.64 -7.09 -5.63
N ASP A 54 6.18 -7.87 -6.61
CA ASP A 54 7.04 -8.28 -7.71
C ASP A 54 7.45 -7.01 -8.47
N LYS A 55 8.69 -6.57 -8.30
CA LYS A 55 9.31 -5.65 -9.26
C LYS A 55 9.29 -6.38 -10.60
N LYS A 56 8.37 -6.04 -11.49
CA LYS A 56 8.52 -6.41 -12.89
C LYS A 56 9.75 -5.69 -13.44
N GLY A 57 10.84 -6.44 -13.60
CA GLY A 57 12.03 -6.10 -14.39
C GLY A 57 12.81 -4.89 -13.89
N ASP A 58 13.89 -5.16 -13.14
CA ASP A 58 15.14 -4.41 -13.33
C ASP A 58 15.85 -4.98 -14.58
#